data_AF-A0A7J6RCC4-F1
#
_entry.id   AF-A0A7J6RCC4-F1
#
_cell.length_a   1.000
_cell.length_b   1.000
_cell.length_c   1.000
_cell.angle_alpha   90.00
_cell.angle_beta   90.00
_cell.angle_gamma   90.00
#
_symmetry.space_group_name_H-M   'P 1'
#
loop_
_entity.id
_entity.type
_entity.pdbx_description
1 polymer ?
#
loop_
_entity_poly.entity_id
_entity_poly.type
_entity_poly.pdbx_seq_one_letter_code
_entity_poly.pdbx_strand_id
1 'polypeptide(L)'
;DALGYHYHPPIDSKGQVYVKGPNTVHERGQTWIKGYELPSMEYTYGPKQEDIPFYPRVKLNVWGNYNLVMKVEFLFFYLPTIIVFGVCIPVYTINFAQEEVIYTTMTVKVTGRQWYWVYEVESPTDEDEDEDEDDEDDDDE
;
A
#
# COMPACT_ATOMS: atom_id res chain seq x y z
N ASP A 1 -51.66 5.10 -29.19
CA ASP A 1 -50.94 6.27 -29.72
C ASP A 1 -49.45 6.11 -29.50
N ALA A 2 -48.70 6.10 -30.60
CA ALA A 2 -47.29 5.74 -30.63
C ALA A 2 -46.46 6.75 -29.82
N LEU A 3 -45.65 6.22 -28.91
CA LEU A 3 -44.65 6.97 -28.13
C LEU A 3 -43.77 7.78 -29.09
N GLY A 4 -43.85 9.11 -28.97
CA GLY A 4 -43.19 10.08 -29.83
C GLY A 4 -41.69 10.09 -29.65
N TYR A 5 -41.00 9.09 -30.21
CA TYR A 5 -39.57 9.18 -30.45
C TYR A 5 -39.34 10.25 -31.52
N HIS A 6 -38.97 11.45 -31.08
CA HIS A 6 -38.44 12.47 -31.98
C HIS A 6 -37.14 11.93 -32.59
N TYR A 7 -37.23 11.43 -33.83
CA TYR A 7 -36.05 11.05 -34.59
C TYR A 7 -35.28 12.31 -34.92
N HIS A 8 -34.15 12.50 -34.25
CA HIS A 8 -33.15 13.45 -34.70
C HIS A 8 -32.36 12.75 -35.81
N PRO A 9 -32.32 13.29 -37.04
CA PRO A 9 -31.39 12.81 -38.04
C PRO A 9 -29.97 12.84 -37.45
N PRO A 10 -29.08 11.89 -37.83
CA PRO A 10 -27.69 11.98 -37.43
C PRO A 10 -27.13 13.34 -37.85
N ILE A 11 -26.05 13.77 -37.20
CA ILE A 11 -25.38 15.05 -37.43
C ILE A 11 -23.94 14.71 -37.79
N ASP A 12 -23.39 15.34 -38.83
CA ASP A 12 -22.03 15.08 -39.27
C ASP A 12 -21.00 15.58 -38.23
N SER A 13 -19.73 15.25 -38.46
CA SER A 13 -18.59 15.71 -37.63
C SER A 13 -18.44 17.24 -37.56
N LYS A 14 -19.19 17.99 -38.37
CA LYS A 14 -19.19 19.46 -38.47
C LYS A 14 -20.47 20.09 -37.94
N GLY A 15 -21.35 19.32 -37.29
CA GLY A 15 -22.59 19.83 -36.72
C GLY A 15 -23.72 20.04 -37.73
N GLN A 16 -23.58 19.57 -38.97
CA GLN A 16 -24.60 19.68 -40.00
C GLN A 16 -25.57 18.50 -39.96
N VAL A 17 -26.86 18.81 -39.95
CA VAL A 17 -27.95 17.83 -39.98
C VAL A 17 -27.91 17.06 -41.30
N TYR A 18 -28.06 15.73 -41.26
CA TYR A 18 -28.18 14.93 -42.47
C TYR A 18 -29.41 15.37 -43.25
N VAL A 19 -29.19 16.09 -44.36
CA VAL A 19 -30.26 16.52 -45.27
C VAL A 19 -30.65 15.31 -46.14
N LYS A 20 -31.95 15.05 -46.28
CA LYS A 20 -32.47 13.99 -47.14
C LYS A 20 -32.21 14.34 -48.62
N GLY A 21 -31.08 13.93 -49.17
CA GLY A 21 -30.70 14.09 -50.58
C GLY A 21 -29.33 13.48 -50.90
N PRO A 22 -28.91 13.40 -52.18
CA PRO A 22 -27.54 13.04 -52.53
C PRO A 22 -26.58 14.18 -52.14
N ASN A 23 -25.52 13.89 -51.38
CA ASN A 23 -24.47 14.87 -51.08
C ASN A 23 -23.60 15.09 -52.32
N THR A 24 -23.98 16.07 -53.14
CA THR A 24 -23.34 16.37 -54.41
C THR A 24 -22.24 17.43 -54.24
N VAL A 25 -21.01 17.08 -54.59
CA VAL A 25 -19.84 17.97 -54.53
C VAL A 25 -19.33 18.20 -55.94
N HIS A 26 -19.13 19.47 -56.32
CA HIS A 26 -18.55 19.85 -57.61
C HIS A 26 -17.05 20.14 -57.42
N GLU A 27 -16.20 19.26 -57.93
CA GLU A 27 -14.74 19.42 -57.89
C GLU A 27 -14.16 19.27 -59.29
N ARG A 28 -13.30 20.23 -59.67
CA ARG A 28 -12.57 20.23 -60.96
C ARG A 28 -13.47 20.06 -62.20
N GLY A 29 -14.65 20.70 -62.19
CA GLY A 29 -15.60 20.65 -63.31
C GLY A 29 -16.40 19.34 -63.41
N GLN A 30 -16.26 18.44 -62.44
CA GLN A 30 -16.95 17.17 -62.39
C GLN A 30 -17.80 17.06 -61.11
N THR A 31 -18.96 16.43 -61.24
CA THR A 31 -19.93 16.29 -60.15
C THR A 31 -19.81 14.92 -59.52
N TRP A 32 -19.58 14.88 -58.21
CA TRP A 32 -19.40 13.65 -57.44
C TRP A 32 -20.48 13.51 -56.39
N ILE A 33 -20.91 12.28 -56.10
CA ILE A 33 -21.75 11.97 -54.94
C ILE A 33 -20.79 11.51 -53.84
N LYS A 34 -20.60 12.33 -52.80
CA LYS A 34 -19.75 11.99 -51.65
C LYS A 34 -20.57 11.19 -50.65
N GLY A 35 -20.00 10.10 -50.14
CA GLY A 35 -20.59 9.38 -49.00
C GLY A 35 -20.67 10.27 -47.77
N TYR A 36 -21.67 10.05 -46.92
CA TYR A 36 -21.72 10.69 -45.61
C TYR A 36 -20.57 10.17 -44.75
N GLU A 37 -19.82 11.07 -44.11
CA GLU A 37 -18.83 10.68 -43.12
C GLU A 37 -19.59 10.12 -41.91
N LEU A 38 -19.17 8.94 -41.42
CA LEU A 38 -19.71 8.41 -40.19
C LEU A 38 -19.31 9.34 -39.04
N PRO A 39 -20.21 9.60 -38.08
CA PRO A 39 -19.83 10.33 -36.87
C PRO A 39 -18.66 9.60 -36.19
N SER A 40 -17.77 10.36 -35.53
CA SER A 40 -16.66 9.77 -34.79
C SER A 40 -17.20 8.81 -33.72
N MET A 41 -16.40 7.79 -33.37
CA MET A 41 -16.74 6.85 -32.29
C MET A 41 -17.07 7.61 -30.99
N GLU A 42 -16.32 8.69 -30.73
CA GLU A 42 -16.51 9.59 -29.59
C GLU A 42 -17.86 10.30 -29.62
N TYR A 43 -18.35 10.75 -30.78
CA TYR A 43 -19.67 11.37 -30.89
C TYR A 43 -20.81 10.35 -30.75
N THR A 44 -20.61 9.13 -31.27
CA THR A 44 -21.67 8.10 -31.32
C THR A 44 -21.85 7.36 -29.99
N TYR A 45 -20.74 7.08 -29.29
CA TYR A 45 -20.72 6.27 -28.07
C TYR A 45 -20.18 7.02 -26.86
N GLY A 46 -19.76 8.27 -27.03
CA GLY A 46 -19.38 9.13 -25.92
C GLY A 46 -20.60 9.52 -25.09
N PRO A 47 -20.45 9.68 -23.77
CA PRO A 47 -21.51 10.25 -22.95
C PRO A 47 -21.82 11.67 -23.44
N LYS A 48 -23.09 11.94 -23.76
CA LYS A 48 -23.56 13.25 -24.20
C LYS A 48 -23.29 14.30 -23.12
N GLN A 49 -22.31 15.17 -23.33
CA GLN A 49 -21.89 16.22 -22.39
C GLN A 49 -22.65 17.52 -22.67
N GLU A 50 -23.98 17.50 -22.59
CA GLU A 50 -24.80 18.72 -22.56
C GLU A 50 -25.14 19.04 -21.10
N ASP A 51 -24.99 20.31 -20.69
CA ASP A 51 -25.38 20.84 -19.36
C ASP A 51 -24.66 20.27 -18.12
N ILE A 52 -23.37 19.97 -18.23
CA ILE A 52 -22.52 19.80 -17.03
C ILE A 52 -21.94 21.17 -16.63
N PRO A 53 -22.29 21.72 -15.45
CA PRO A 53 -21.67 22.95 -14.97
C PRO A 53 -20.17 22.72 -14.77
N PHE A 54 -19.35 23.50 -15.47
CA PHE A 54 -17.89 23.43 -15.43
C PHE A 54 -17.32 23.77 -14.04
N TYR A 55 -17.18 22.76 -13.17
CA TYR A 55 -16.19 22.66 -12.08
C TYR A 55 -16.37 21.30 -11.35
N PRO A 56 -15.37 20.41 -11.12
CA PRO A 56 -14.01 20.25 -11.61
C PRO A 56 -13.76 18.79 -12.08
N ARG A 57 -14.38 18.35 -13.19
CA ARG A 57 -14.25 16.96 -13.69
C ARG A 57 -13.36 16.83 -14.93
N VAL A 58 -12.40 17.74 -15.11
CA VAL A 58 -11.43 17.62 -16.22
C VAL A 58 -10.19 16.78 -15.89
N LYS A 59 -9.97 16.29 -14.66
CA LYS A 59 -8.74 15.52 -14.35
C LYS A 59 -8.88 14.38 -13.34
N LEU A 60 -10.04 13.72 -13.26
CA LEU A 60 -10.01 12.28 -12.94
C LEU A 60 -10.04 11.51 -14.26
N ASN A 61 -9.03 11.76 -15.10
CA ASN A 61 -8.75 10.88 -16.23
C ASN A 61 -8.45 9.51 -15.61
N VAL A 62 -9.06 8.44 -16.12
CA VAL A 62 -8.76 7.06 -15.69
C VAL A 62 -7.25 6.77 -15.76
N TRP A 63 -6.52 7.56 -16.56
CA TRP A 63 -5.07 7.73 -16.51
C TRP A 63 -4.67 9.16 -16.09
N GLY A 64 -4.79 9.47 -14.80
CA GLY A 64 -4.12 10.63 -14.21
C GLY A 64 -2.63 10.60 -14.53
N ASN A 65 -2.00 11.77 -14.69
CA ASN A 65 -0.59 11.94 -15.12
C ASN A 65 0.29 10.75 -14.70
N TYR A 66 0.56 9.84 -15.64
CA TYR A 66 1.22 8.56 -15.37
C TYR A 66 2.59 8.75 -14.70
N ASN A 67 3.27 9.86 -14.99
CA ASN A 67 4.54 10.20 -14.33
C ASN A 67 4.37 10.47 -12.82
N LEU A 68 3.24 11.04 -12.39
CA LEU A 68 2.97 11.27 -10.96
C LEU A 68 2.54 9.98 -10.28
N VAL A 69 1.68 9.19 -10.92
CA VAL A 69 1.25 7.89 -10.39
C VAL A 69 2.45 6.97 -10.22
N MET A 70 3.30 6.82 -11.23
CA MET A 70 4.54 6.02 -11.14
C MET A 70 5.49 6.49 -10.02
N LYS A 71 5.60 7.81 -9.80
CA LYS A 71 6.43 8.36 -8.71
C LYS A 71 5.85 8.08 -7.33
N VAL A 72 4.54 8.24 -7.17
CA VAL A 72 3.86 7.89 -5.93
C VAL A 72 3.97 6.40 -5.71
N GLU A 73 3.82 5.59 -6.78
CA GLU A 73 3.91 4.14 -6.73
C GLU A 73 5.25 3.66 -6.21
N PHE A 74 6.33 4.23 -6.76
CA PHE A 74 7.68 4.02 -6.27
C PHE A 74 7.82 4.46 -4.80
N LEU A 75 7.33 5.65 -4.44
CA LEU A 75 7.46 6.18 -3.07
C LEU A 75 6.75 5.30 -2.03
N PHE A 76 5.49 4.91 -2.24
CA PHE A 76 4.75 4.12 -1.25
C PHE A 76 5.21 2.66 -1.16
N PHE A 77 5.96 2.15 -2.14
CA PHE A 77 6.61 0.85 -2.07
C PHE A 77 7.95 0.90 -1.31
N TYR A 78 8.78 1.90 -1.58
CA TYR A 78 10.12 2.01 -0.95
C TYR A 78 10.10 2.64 0.44
N LEU A 79 9.17 3.56 0.72
CA LEU A 79 9.05 4.20 2.02
C LEU A 79 8.82 3.19 3.17
N PRO A 80 7.85 2.26 3.09
CA PRO A 80 7.66 1.27 4.15
C PRO A 80 8.83 0.28 4.24
N THR A 81 9.46 -0.10 3.13
CA THR A 81 10.59 -1.06 3.16
C THR A 81 11.83 -0.47 3.84
N ILE A 82 12.13 0.81 3.61
CA ILE A 82 13.23 1.51 4.29
C ILE A 82 12.97 1.65 5.79
N ILE A 83 11.73 1.96 6.20
CA ILE A 83 11.36 2.05 7.62
C ILE A 83 11.54 0.70 8.30
N VAL A 84 11.04 -0.38 7.69
CA VAL A 84 11.21 -1.74 8.23
C VAL A 84 12.69 -2.10 8.32
N PHE A 85 13.47 -1.86 7.27
CA PHE A 85 14.90 -2.14 7.28
C PHE A 85 15.65 -1.37 8.37
N GLY A 86 15.31 -0.10 8.58
CA GLY A 86 15.89 0.74 9.64
C GLY A 86 15.62 0.20 11.04
N VAL A 87 14.42 -0.35 11.28
CA VAL A 87 14.06 -0.96 12.59
C VAL A 87 14.63 -2.37 12.74
N CYS A 88 14.79 -3.12 11.65
CA CYS A 88 15.35 -4.46 11.69
C CYS A 88 16.76 -4.50 12.30
N ILE A 89 17.62 -3.53 11.97
CA ILE A 89 19.01 -3.51 12.47
C ILE A 89 19.08 -3.53 14.02
N PRO A 90 18.52 -2.55 14.75
CA PRO A 90 18.56 -2.56 16.21
C PRO A 90 17.79 -3.73 16.83
N VAL A 91 16.67 -4.16 16.21
CA VAL A 91 15.88 -5.29 16.71
C VAL A 91 16.69 -6.59 16.66
N TYR A 92 17.39 -6.86 15.57
CA TYR A 92 18.23 -8.04 15.47
C TYR A 92 19.40 -7.98 16.46
N THR A 93 20.05 -6.82 16.61
CA THR A 93 21.11 -6.67 17.62
C THR A 93 20.62 -6.97 19.03
N ILE A 94 19.43 -6.46 19.40
CA ILE A 94 18.85 -6.71 20.72
C ILE A 94 18.48 -8.18 20.89
N ASN A 95 17.87 -8.81 19.88
CA ASN A 95 17.50 -10.22 19.94
C ASN A 95 18.74 -11.12 20.14
N PHE A 96 19.83 -10.86 19.41
CA PHE A 96 21.08 -11.58 19.64
C PHE A 96 21.67 -11.31 21.04
N ALA A 97 21.58 -10.08 21.54
CA ALA A 97 22.06 -9.75 22.88
C ALA A 97 21.23 -10.42 24.00
N GLN A 98 19.93 -10.66 23.78
CA GLN A 98 19.06 -11.34 24.74
C GLN A 98 19.21 -12.87 24.73
N GLU A 99 19.62 -13.43 23.59
CA GLU A 99 19.85 -14.87 23.45
C GLU A 99 21.19 -15.33 24.05
N GLU A 100 22.14 -14.40 24.22
CA GLU A 100 23.40 -14.70 24.89
C GLU A 100 23.18 -14.93 26.40
N VAL A 101 23.34 -16.19 26.83
CA VAL A 101 23.33 -16.54 28.26
C VAL A 101 24.68 -16.19 28.86
N ILE A 102 24.72 -15.09 29.61
CA ILE A 102 25.91 -14.64 30.34
C ILE A 102 26.03 -15.42 31.65
N TYR A 103 27.26 -15.71 32.08
CA TYR A 103 27.51 -16.27 33.42
C TYR A 103 26.91 -15.37 34.50
N THR A 104 25.99 -15.91 35.29
CA THR A 104 25.31 -15.22 36.39
C THR A 104 25.92 -15.60 37.73
N THR A 105 25.94 -14.69 38.70
CA THR A 105 26.39 -14.95 40.08
C THR A 105 25.32 -15.63 40.93
N MET A 106 24.06 -15.61 40.50
CA MET A 106 22.93 -16.22 41.18
C MET A 106 21.97 -16.82 40.16
N THR A 107 21.47 -18.03 40.43
CA THR A 107 20.47 -18.71 39.60
C THR A 107 19.19 -18.91 40.38
N VAL A 108 18.06 -18.48 39.80
CA VAL A 108 16.73 -18.69 40.38
C VAL A 108 15.95 -19.62 39.47
N LYS A 109 15.56 -20.77 40.01
CA LYS A 109 14.68 -21.71 39.32
C LYS A 109 13.23 -21.34 39.62
N VAL A 110 12.49 -21.02 38.55
CA VAL A 110 11.07 -20.63 38.63
C VAL A 110 10.21 -21.75 38.06
N THR A 111 9.38 -22.38 38.90
CA THR A 111 8.43 -23.42 38.51
C THR A 111 7.01 -22.87 38.48
N GLY A 112 6.39 -22.84 37.30
CA GLY A 112 4.98 -22.46 37.13
C GLY A 112 4.03 -23.62 37.45
N ARG A 113 3.03 -23.37 38.30
CA ARG A 113 1.90 -24.27 38.59
C ARG A 113 0.59 -23.54 38.32
N GLN A 114 -0.55 -24.25 38.38
CA GLN A 114 -1.85 -23.63 38.12
C GLN A 114 -2.13 -22.49 39.11
N TRP A 115 -2.07 -21.24 38.62
CA TRP A 115 -2.27 -19.98 39.33
C TRP A 115 -1.21 -19.58 40.38
N TYR A 116 -0.06 -20.24 40.43
CA TYR A 116 1.04 -19.80 41.29
C TYR A 116 2.41 -20.17 40.74
N TRP A 117 3.43 -19.47 41.25
CA TRP A 117 4.83 -19.66 40.90
C TRP A 117 5.62 -20.06 42.15
N VAL A 118 6.54 -21.00 41.99
CA VAL A 118 7.47 -21.45 43.04
C VAL A 118 8.87 -21.01 42.63
N TYR A 119 9.58 -20.36 43.54
CA TYR A 119 10.94 -19.84 43.32
C TYR A 119 11.92 -20.60 44.23
N GLU A 120 12.92 -21.23 43.63
CA GLU A 120 14.03 -21.90 44.32
C GLU A 120 15.31 -21.13 44.00
N VAL A 121 16.02 -20.64 45.02
CA VAL A 121 17.27 -19.88 44.86
C VAL A 121 18.43 -20.78 45.22
N GLU A 122 19.37 -20.96 44.30
CA GLU A 122 20.66 -21.59 44.58
C GLU A 122 21.63 -20.46 44.92
N SER A 123 21.93 -20.29 46.22
CA SER A 123 23.03 -19.42 46.64
C SER A 123 24.35 -20.10 46.28
N PRO A 124 25.37 -19.36 45.80
CA PRO A 124 26.74 -19.81 45.96
C PRO A 124 26.93 -20.02 47.46
N THR A 125 27.13 -21.25 47.93
CA THR A 125 27.35 -21.48 49.34
C THR A 125 28.70 -20.87 49.71
N ASP A 126 28.69 -20.01 50.73
CA ASP A 126 29.88 -19.64 51.51
C ASP A 126 30.33 -20.90 52.29
N GLU A 127 30.76 -21.94 51.59
CA GLU A 127 31.15 -23.25 52.15
C GLU A 127 32.64 -23.31 52.56
N ASP A 128 33.35 -22.16 52.60
CA ASP A 128 34.79 -22.09 52.90
C ASP A 128 35.16 -21.31 54.19
N GLU A 129 34.20 -20.93 55.07
CA GLU A 129 34.51 -20.12 56.28
C GLU A 129 34.29 -20.82 57.65
N ASP A 130 33.94 -22.11 57.70
CA ASP A 130 33.60 -22.80 58.97
C ASP A 130 34.55 -23.94 59.41
N GLU A 131 35.77 -24.09 58.86
CA GLU A 131 36.67 -25.23 59.22
C GLU A 131 38.00 -24.91 59.93
N ASP A 132 38.34 -23.66 60.30
CA ASP A 132 39.68 -23.33 60.81
C ASP A 132 39.77 -22.75 62.26
N GLU A 133 38.74 -22.84 63.12
CA GLU A 133 38.76 -22.21 64.47
C GLU A 133 38.66 -23.14 65.72
N ASP A 134 38.93 -24.45 65.63
CA ASP A 134 38.77 -25.37 66.79
C ASP A 134 40.02 -26.22 67.15
N ASP A 135 41.24 -25.66 67.18
CA ASP A 135 42.43 -26.41 67.67
C ASP A 135 43.50 -25.57 68.41
N GLU A 136 43.13 -24.44 69.04
CA GLU A 136 43.99 -23.78 70.04
C GLU A 136 43.32 -23.76 71.41
N ASP A 137 44.01 -24.38 72.37
CA ASP A 137 43.86 -24.31 73.83
C ASP A 137 43.15 -25.49 74.52
N ASP A 138 43.94 -26.47 74.95
CA ASP A 138 43.96 -26.92 76.35
C ASP A 138 45.18 -27.85 76.61
N ASP A 139 46.16 -27.31 77.34
CA ASP A 139 46.66 -27.83 78.63
C ASP A 139 48.19 -27.69 78.80
N ASP A 140 48.55 -26.62 79.51
CA ASP A 140 49.74 -26.52 80.35
C ASP A 140 49.68 -27.57 81.49
N GLU A 141 50.67 -28.47 81.58
CA GLU A 141 51.36 -28.89 82.83
C GLU A 141 52.65 -29.68 82.57
#